data_AF-A0A7S4FKB4-F1
#
_entry.id   AF-A0A7S4FKB4-F1
#
_cell.length_a   1.000
_cell.length_b   1.000
_cell.length_c   1.000
_cell.angle_alpha   90.00
_cell.angle_beta   90.00
_cell.angle_gamma   90.00
#
_symmetry.space_group_name_H-M   'P 1'
#
loop_
_entity.id
_entity.type
_entity.pdbx_description
1 polymer ?
#
loop_
_entity_poly.entity_id
_entity_poly.type
_entity_poly.pdbx_seq_one_letter_code
_entity_poly.pdbx_strand_id
1 'polypeptide(L)'
;PSGLRAGFFLGDQTGVGKGRQIAGIIFDNAARGRMRHIWFSTSTDLRQDAERDLKDIGCHLTVINGCKQLDQERKGLGLSSTVKEGVLFSTYMTLISMVTRGGPGNAGQSRLDQLIAWCGGDEFDGCIIFDECHKAKNYVPGSETASTKVSKAVVRIQTLLPKA
;
A
#
# COMPACT_ATOMS: atom_id res chain seq x y z
N PRO A 1 -22.78 5.10 -11.65
CA PRO A 1 -21.54 5.09 -10.81
C PRO A 1 -20.38 4.52 -11.62
N SER A 2 -19.15 5.02 -11.46
CA SER A 2 -17.98 4.64 -12.29
C SER A 2 -17.41 3.24 -11.99
N GLY A 3 -17.96 2.51 -11.02
CA GLY A 3 -17.47 1.20 -10.59
C GLY A 3 -16.22 1.25 -9.70
N LEU A 4 -15.65 2.43 -9.46
CA LEU A 4 -14.53 2.66 -8.55
C LEU A 4 -15.00 2.62 -7.09
N ARG A 5 -14.17 2.07 -6.19
CA ARG A 5 -14.44 2.14 -4.76
C ARG A 5 -14.17 3.56 -4.24
N ALA A 6 -15.02 4.04 -3.34
CA ALA A 6 -14.84 5.33 -2.70
C ALA A 6 -13.70 5.29 -1.67
N GLY A 7 -12.82 6.29 -1.72
CA GLY A 7 -11.86 6.56 -0.65
C GLY A 7 -12.47 7.41 0.47
N PHE A 8 -11.81 7.42 1.62
CA PHE A 8 -12.11 8.34 2.72
C PHE A 8 -10.81 9.01 3.19
N PHE A 9 -10.94 10.17 3.83
CA PHE A 9 -9.82 10.97 4.33
C PHE A 9 -9.99 11.22 5.83
N LEU A 10 -8.97 10.87 6.62
CA LEU A 10 -8.93 11.11 8.06
C LEU A 10 -8.07 12.36 8.34
N GLY A 11 -8.74 13.49 8.59
CA GLY A 11 -8.12 14.79 8.87
C GLY A 11 -7.75 15.02 10.33
N ASP A 12 -7.32 13.97 11.03
CA ASP A 12 -7.12 13.97 12.48
C ASP A 12 -5.78 14.59 12.90
N GLN A 13 -5.76 15.29 14.04
CA GLN A 13 -4.54 15.93 14.55
C GLN A 13 -3.52 14.89 15.08
N THR A 14 -2.27 15.30 15.29
CA THR A 14 -1.25 14.42 15.86
C THR A 14 -1.62 14.00 17.28
N GLY A 15 -1.34 12.74 17.65
CA GLY A 15 -1.54 12.22 19.00
C GLY A 15 -2.91 11.60 19.29
N VAL A 16 -3.87 11.64 18.36
CA VAL A 16 -5.22 11.08 18.58
C VAL A 16 -5.34 9.57 18.29
N GLY A 17 -4.23 8.91 17.97
CA GLY A 17 -4.21 7.46 17.70
C GLY A 17 -4.53 7.06 16.25
N LYS A 18 -4.22 7.91 15.26
CA LYS A 18 -4.43 7.61 13.82
C LYS A 18 -3.93 6.23 13.38
N GLY A 19 -2.76 5.80 13.85
CA GLY A 19 -2.23 4.47 13.52
C GLY A 19 -3.14 3.32 13.97
N ARG A 20 -3.78 3.45 15.15
CA ARG A 20 -4.78 2.48 15.63
C ARG A 20 -6.12 2.58 14.89
N GLN A 21 -6.50 3.77 14.44
CA GLN A 21 -7.68 3.92 13.57
C GLN A 21 -7.45 3.20 12.24
N ILE A 22 -6.29 3.41 11.61
CA ILE A 22 -5.86 2.70 10.40
C ILE A 22 -5.86 1.19 10.64
N ALA A 23 -5.25 0.74 11.74
CA ALA A 23 -5.25 -0.66 12.12
C ALA A 23 -6.68 -1.21 12.26
N GLY A 24 -7.60 -0.44 12.85
CA GLY A 24 -9.00 -0.80 12.99
C GLY A 24 -9.69 -1.00 11.63
N ILE A 25 -9.43 -0.11 10.66
CA ILE A 25 -9.93 -0.25 9.28
C ILE A 25 -9.40 -1.51 8.61
N ILE A 26 -8.10 -1.79 8.78
CA ILE A 26 -7.47 -3.01 8.25
C ILE A 26 -8.11 -4.25 8.90
N PHE A 27 -8.23 -4.26 10.22
CA PHE A 27 -8.77 -5.40 10.96
C PHE A 27 -10.23 -5.68 10.61
N ASP A 28 -11.04 -4.64 10.47
CA ASP A 28 -12.43 -4.72 10.03
C ASP A 28 -12.56 -5.30 8.60
N ASN A 29 -11.64 -4.97 7.69
CA ASN A 29 -11.59 -5.57 6.36
C ASN A 29 -11.11 -7.03 6.39
N ALA A 30 -10.11 -7.35 7.21
CA ALA A 30 -9.63 -8.71 7.42
C ALA A 30 -10.72 -9.62 8.00
N ALA A 31 -11.53 -9.12 8.93
CA ALA A 31 -12.68 -9.83 9.48
C ALA A 31 -13.76 -10.14 8.41
N ARG A 32 -13.77 -9.42 7.28
CA ARG A 32 -14.62 -9.71 6.11
C ARG A 32 -13.94 -10.56 5.03
N GLY A 33 -12.78 -11.14 5.34
CA GLY A 33 -12.05 -12.04 4.44
C GLY A 33 -11.08 -11.34 3.48
N ARG A 34 -10.90 -10.02 3.58
CA ARG A 34 -9.91 -9.27 2.78
C ARG A 34 -8.58 -9.30 3.50
N MET A 35 -7.69 -10.22 3.10
CA MET A 35 -6.49 -10.53 3.88
C MET A 35 -5.22 -9.83 3.40
N ARG A 36 -5.29 -9.05 2.32
CA ARG A 36 -4.14 -8.31 1.76
C ARG A 36 -4.42 -6.81 1.82
N HIS A 37 -3.49 -6.05 2.36
CA HIS A 37 -3.58 -4.59 2.44
C HIS A 37 -2.23 -3.96 2.11
N ILE A 38 -2.23 -2.69 1.72
CA ILE A 38 -1.02 -1.92 1.47
C ILE A 38 -1.01 -0.72 2.41
N TRP A 39 0.11 -0.49 3.09
CA TRP A 39 0.29 0.67 3.95
C TRP A 39 1.52 1.46 3.50
N PHE A 40 1.30 2.62 2.90
CA PHE A 40 2.34 3.58 2.57
C PHE A 40 2.50 4.59 3.70
N SER A 41 3.73 4.76 4.19
CA SER A 41 4.09 5.81 5.14
C SER A 41 5.36 6.55 4.71
N THR A 42 5.90 7.38 5.59
CA THR A 42 7.02 8.29 5.29
C THR A 42 8.39 7.65 5.48
N SER A 43 8.53 6.70 6.41
CA SER A 43 9.77 6.00 6.70
C SER A 43 9.54 4.50 6.89
N THR A 44 10.56 3.69 6.58
CA THR A 44 10.58 2.26 6.88
C THR A 44 10.60 1.96 8.38
N ASP A 45 11.05 2.91 9.19
CA ASP A 45 11.15 2.73 10.66
C ASP A 45 9.77 2.63 11.31
N LEU A 46 8.77 3.26 10.70
CA LEU A 46 7.37 3.22 11.12
C LEU A 46 6.68 1.87 10.88
N ARG A 47 7.39 0.90 10.27
CA ARG A 47 6.86 -0.46 10.12
C ARG A 47 6.60 -1.11 11.49
N GLN A 48 7.50 -0.89 12.46
CA GLN A 48 7.33 -1.42 13.81
C GLN A 48 6.15 -0.76 14.53
N ASP A 49 5.91 0.54 14.28
CA ASP A 49 4.73 1.23 14.79
C ASP A 49 3.43 0.68 14.21
N ALA A 50 3.39 0.45 12.89
CA ALA A 50 2.22 -0.16 12.25
C ALA A 50 1.94 -1.58 12.79
N GLU A 51 2.99 -2.37 13.01
CA GLU A 51 2.89 -3.70 13.62
C GLU A 51 2.38 -3.64 15.07
N ARG A 52 2.89 -2.70 15.86
CA ARG A 52 2.42 -2.44 17.23
C ARG A 52 0.94 -2.02 17.23
N ASP A 53 0.55 -1.09 16.36
CA ASP A 53 -0.83 -0.58 16.31
C ASP A 53 -1.85 -1.66 15.90
N LEU A 54 -1.49 -2.58 15.00
CA LEU A 54 -2.30 -3.76 14.68
C LEU A 54 -2.41 -4.70 15.88
N LYS A 55 -1.28 -5.01 16.52
CA LYS A 55 -1.25 -5.90 17.69
C LYS A 55 -2.05 -5.36 18.86
N ASP A 56 -1.99 -4.05 19.12
CA ASP A 56 -2.67 -3.39 20.24
C ASP A 56 -4.19 -3.52 20.17
N ILE A 57 -4.75 -3.73 18.97
CA ILE A 57 -6.19 -3.95 18.75
C ILE A 57 -6.55 -5.43 18.52
N GLY A 58 -5.59 -6.35 18.71
CA GLY A 58 -5.78 -7.79 18.49
C GLY A 58 -5.72 -8.24 17.03
N CYS A 59 -5.26 -7.39 16.11
CA CYS A 59 -5.03 -7.78 14.72
C CYS A 59 -3.65 -8.42 14.58
N HIS A 60 -3.60 -9.66 14.11
CA HIS A 60 -2.36 -10.46 14.00
C HIS A 60 -1.90 -10.65 12.54
N LEU A 61 -2.32 -9.76 11.63
CA LEU A 61 -1.80 -9.76 10.27
C LEU A 61 -0.30 -9.45 10.27
N THR A 62 0.47 -10.22 9.50
CA THR A 62 1.89 -9.97 9.29
C THR A 62 2.10 -8.61 8.62
N VAL A 63 3.00 -7.79 9.17
CA VAL A 63 3.46 -6.56 8.51
C VAL A 63 4.70 -6.86 7.66
N ILE A 64 4.48 -7.00 6.36
CA ILE A 64 5.50 -7.37 5.37
C ILE A 64 6.30 -6.12 4.98
N ASN A 65 7.63 -6.20 5.07
CA ASN A 65 8.58 -5.13 4.73
C ASN A 65 8.80 -5.00 3.22
N GLY A 66 7.75 -4.58 2.52
CA GLY A 66 7.74 -4.31 1.10
C GLY A 66 8.13 -5.50 0.22
N CYS A 67 8.40 -5.22 -1.06
CA CYS A 67 8.71 -6.26 -2.04
C CYS A 67 10.07 -6.95 -1.80
N LYS A 68 10.97 -6.35 -1.02
CA LYS A 68 12.24 -6.97 -0.66
C LYS A 68 12.02 -8.23 0.18
N GLN A 69 11.12 -8.17 1.17
CA GLN A 69 10.79 -9.34 1.96
C GLN A 69 10.05 -10.39 1.12
N LEU A 70 9.20 -9.97 0.18
CA LEU A 70 8.56 -10.90 -0.76
C LEU A 70 9.58 -11.72 -1.55
N ASP A 71 10.68 -11.12 -2.03
CA ASP A 71 11.73 -11.87 -2.72
C ASP A 71 12.45 -12.86 -1.82
N GLN A 72 12.79 -12.43 -0.59
CA GLN A 72 13.52 -13.25 0.37
C GLN A 72 12.74 -14.50 0.79
N GLU A 73 11.42 -14.35 0.88
CA GLU A 73 10.47 -15.39 1.26
C GLU A 73 9.93 -16.17 0.05
N ARG A 74 10.36 -15.82 -1.17
CA ARG A 74 10.05 -16.57 -2.39
C ARG A 74 11.06 -17.72 -2.53
N LYS A 75 10.62 -18.94 -2.24
CA LYS A 75 11.44 -20.15 -2.27
C LYS A 75 10.70 -21.25 -3.02
N GLY A 76 11.38 -21.96 -3.93
CA GLY A 76 10.83 -23.12 -4.64
C GLY A 76 9.44 -22.86 -5.24
N LEU A 77 8.42 -23.51 -4.69
CA LEU A 77 7.02 -23.52 -5.14
C LEU A 77 6.25 -22.20 -4.96
N GLY A 78 6.85 -21.13 -4.42
CA GLY A 78 6.22 -19.80 -4.36
C GLY A 78 6.58 -19.00 -3.12
N LEU A 79 5.67 -18.10 -2.71
CA LEU A 79 5.81 -17.33 -1.48
C LEU A 79 5.54 -18.22 -0.24
N SER A 80 6.34 -18.02 0.80
CA SER A 80 6.07 -18.54 2.15
C SER A 80 4.66 -18.14 2.62
N SER A 81 3.98 -19.01 3.36
CA SER A 81 2.63 -18.74 3.89
C SER A 81 2.58 -17.45 4.71
N THR A 82 3.66 -17.09 5.39
CA THR A 82 3.80 -15.89 6.21
C THR A 82 3.66 -14.58 5.44
N VAL A 83 3.94 -14.57 4.12
CA VAL A 83 3.90 -13.36 3.29
C VAL A 83 2.90 -13.44 2.12
N LYS A 84 2.05 -14.48 2.09
CA LYS A 84 0.95 -14.56 1.10
C LYS A 84 -0.14 -13.55 1.39
N GLU A 85 -0.35 -13.26 2.67
CA GLU A 85 -1.39 -12.38 3.19
C GLU A 85 -0.79 -11.50 4.31
N GLY A 86 -1.43 -10.37 4.59
CA GLY A 86 -1.00 -9.40 5.58
C GLY A 86 -1.05 -7.96 5.08
N VAL A 87 -0.25 -7.12 5.72
CA VAL A 87 -0.10 -5.71 5.39
C VAL A 87 1.26 -5.49 4.75
N LEU A 88 1.29 -5.21 3.45
CA LEU A 88 2.52 -4.82 2.76
C LEU A 88 2.82 -3.37 3.09
N PHE A 89 3.82 -3.17 3.95
CA PHE A 89 4.28 -1.86 4.37
C PHE A 89 5.36 -1.35 3.42
N SER A 90 5.23 -0.11 2.97
CA SER A 90 6.21 0.54 2.10
C SER A 90 6.25 2.05 2.32
N THR A 91 7.16 2.74 1.63
CA THR A 91 7.26 4.19 1.72
C THR A 91 6.82 4.87 0.43
N TYR A 92 6.41 6.14 0.52
CA TYR A 92 6.18 6.95 -0.67
C TYR A 92 7.39 7.01 -1.60
N MET A 93 8.61 7.06 -1.04
CA MET A 93 9.85 7.08 -1.84
C MET A 93 10.02 5.78 -2.62
N THR A 94 9.72 4.64 -1.99
CA THR A 94 9.72 3.34 -2.67
C THR A 94 8.67 3.31 -3.78
N LEU A 95 7.45 3.78 -3.51
CA LEU A 95 6.37 3.86 -4.50
C LEU A 95 6.74 4.74 -5.71
N ILE A 96 7.33 5.91 -5.48
CA ILE A 96 7.82 6.78 -6.56
C ILE A 96 8.85 6.05 -7.41
N SER A 97 9.80 5.37 -6.76
CA SER A 97 10.84 4.60 -7.44
C SER A 97 10.24 3.47 -8.29
N MET A 98 9.27 2.74 -7.74
CA MET A 98 8.53 1.67 -8.43
C MET A 98 7.84 2.17 -9.69
N VAL A 99 7.11 3.30 -9.61
CA VAL A 99 6.38 3.87 -10.74
C VAL A 99 7.32 4.47 -11.78
N THR A 100 8.41 5.11 -11.37
CA THR A 100 9.37 5.74 -12.30
C THR A 100 10.20 4.71 -13.07
N ARG A 101 10.57 3.59 -12.42
CA ARG A 101 11.39 2.53 -13.03
C ARG A 101 10.58 1.47 -13.79
N GLY A 102 9.25 1.48 -13.70
CA GLY A 102 8.37 0.53 -14.39
C GLY A 102 7.98 0.90 -15.83
N GLY A 103 8.73 1.80 -16.49
CA GLY A 103 8.41 2.27 -17.85
C GLY A 103 8.63 1.20 -18.95
N PRO A 104 8.00 1.37 -20.14
CA PRO A 104 8.13 0.43 -21.25
C PRO A 104 9.60 0.26 -21.65
N GLY A 105 10.12 -0.97 -21.62
CA GLY A 105 11.50 -1.30 -22.04
C GLY A 105 12.37 -2.00 -21.00
N ASN A 106 11.94 -2.14 -19.75
CA ASN A 106 12.65 -2.96 -18.77
C ASN A 106 12.30 -4.45 -18.95
N ALA A 107 13.30 -5.25 -19.33
CA ALA A 107 13.17 -6.68 -19.67
C ALA A 107 12.91 -7.62 -18.47
N GLY A 108 12.26 -7.13 -17.41
CA GLY A 108 11.92 -7.91 -16.21
C GLY A 108 10.74 -7.31 -15.45
N GLN A 109 10.08 -8.13 -14.60
CA GLN A 109 8.96 -7.70 -13.78
C GLN A 109 9.39 -6.51 -12.90
N SER A 110 8.72 -5.36 -13.05
CA SER A 110 9.06 -4.19 -12.24
C SER A 110 8.64 -4.42 -10.78
N ARG A 111 9.22 -3.65 -9.86
CA ARG A 111 8.79 -3.68 -8.45
C ARG A 111 7.33 -3.29 -8.28
N LEU A 112 6.80 -2.44 -9.16
CA LEU A 112 5.38 -2.12 -9.20
C LEU A 112 4.57 -3.36 -9.60
N ASP A 113 4.95 -4.03 -10.68
CA ASP A 113 4.26 -5.23 -11.16
C ASP A 113 4.29 -6.37 -10.12
N GLN A 114 5.38 -6.49 -9.36
CA GLN A 114 5.47 -7.43 -8.26
C GLN A 114 4.47 -7.11 -7.14
N LEU A 115 4.34 -5.83 -6.78
CA LEU A 115 3.36 -5.39 -5.79
C LEU A 115 1.93 -5.64 -6.27
N ILE A 116 1.61 -5.30 -7.53
CA ILE A 116 0.29 -5.55 -8.13
C ILE A 116 0.01 -7.06 -8.21
N ALA A 117 0.99 -7.87 -8.58
CA ALA A 117 0.87 -9.32 -8.60
C ALA A 117 0.63 -9.90 -7.20
N TRP A 118 1.28 -9.37 -6.16
CA TRP A 118 1.00 -9.77 -4.77
C TRP A 118 -0.43 -9.40 -4.34
N CYS A 119 -0.96 -8.27 -4.82
CA CYS A 119 -2.34 -7.87 -4.58
C CYS A 119 -3.37 -8.77 -5.30
N GLY A 120 -2.94 -9.54 -6.31
CA GLY A 120 -3.83 -10.36 -7.12
C GLY A 120 -4.41 -9.62 -8.34
N GLY A 121 -3.84 -8.47 -8.71
CA GLY A 121 -4.27 -7.69 -9.88
C GLY A 121 -5.36 -6.67 -9.57
N ASP A 122 -6.15 -6.34 -10.59
CA ASP A 122 -7.23 -5.34 -10.57
C ASP A 122 -8.45 -5.76 -9.74
N GLU A 123 -8.61 -7.05 -9.47
CA GLU A 123 -9.59 -7.60 -8.52
C GLU A 123 -9.24 -7.38 -7.05
N PHE A 124 -8.07 -6.80 -6.76
CA PHE A 124 -7.69 -6.47 -5.40
C PHE A 124 -8.72 -5.56 -4.74
N ASP A 125 -9.27 -6.05 -3.64
CA ASP A 125 -10.38 -5.41 -2.91
C ASP A 125 -10.00 -5.08 -1.46
N GLY A 126 -8.71 -5.18 -1.13
CA GLY A 126 -8.15 -4.77 0.15
C GLY A 126 -7.82 -3.28 0.23
N CYS A 127 -7.46 -2.81 1.42
CA CYS A 127 -7.22 -1.38 1.63
C CYS A 127 -5.87 -0.92 1.07
N ILE A 128 -5.84 0.27 0.46
CA ILE A 128 -4.62 1.05 0.22
C ILE A 128 -4.61 2.23 1.19
N ILE A 129 -3.69 2.21 2.13
CA ILE A 129 -3.54 3.25 3.14
C ILE A 129 -2.41 4.20 2.74
N PHE A 130 -2.72 5.48 2.72
CA PHE A 130 -1.76 6.57 2.60
C PHE A 130 -1.65 7.28 3.95
N ASP A 131 -0.73 6.84 4.79
CA ASP A 131 -0.43 7.49 6.05
C ASP A 131 0.37 8.78 5.81
N GLU A 132 0.12 9.82 6.59
CA GLU A 132 0.63 11.17 6.35
C GLU A 132 0.37 11.67 4.90
N CYS A 133 -0.81 11.40 4.36
CA CYS A 133 -1.16 11.65 2.94
C CYS A 133 -1.04 13.12 2.49
N HIS A 134 -0.92 14.07 3.42
CA HIS A 134 -0.56 15.46 3.10
C HIS A 134 0.79 15.57 2.35
N LYS A 135 1.66 14.55 2.45
CA LYS A 135 2.89 14.41 1.66
C LYS A 135 2.61 14.16 0.17
N ALA A 136 1.46 13.60 -0.18
CA ALA A 136 1.04 13.29 -1.55
C ALA A 136 0.27 14.45 -2.24
N LYS A 137 0.46 15.69 -1.78
CA LYS A 137 -0.19 16.88 -2.35
C LYS A 137 0.29 17.24 -3.76
N ASN A 138 -0.43 18.18 -4.38
CA ASN A 138 -0.13 18.80 -5.67
C ASN A 138 -0.26 17.86 -6.88
N TYR A 139 -1.39 17.15 -6.97
CA TYR A 139 -1.85 16.57 -8.23
C TYR A 139 -2.60 17.64 -9.02
N VAL A 140 -2.24 17.86 -10.29
CA VAL A 140 -2.95 18.77 -11.20
C VAL A 140 -3.56 17.93 -12.32
N PRO A 141 -4.89 17.73 -12.34
CA PRO A 141 -5.57 17.00 -13.41
C PRO A 141 -5.23 17.61 -14.78
N GLY A 142 -4.84 16.78 -15.74
CA GLY A 142 -4.47 17.23 -17.09
C GLY A 142 -3.09 17.90 -17.22
N SER A 143 -2.34 18.09 -16.13
CA SER A 143 -0.96 18.60 -16.17
C SER A 143 -0.02 17.72 -15.36
N GLU A 144 0.56 16.74 -16.06
CA GLU A 144 1.59 15.91 -15.46
C GLU A 144 2.85 16.71 -15.09
N THR A 145 3.25 17.69 -15.88
CA THR A 145 4.46 18.49 -15.58
C THR A 145 4.33 19.32 -14.31
N ALA A 146 3.12 19.75 -13.96
CA ALA A 146 2.83 20.48 -12.72
C ALA A 146 2.63 19.56 -11.49
N SER A 147 2.48 18.25 -11.70
CA SER A 147 2.20 17.29 -10.62
C SER A 147 3.48 16.75 -9.98
N THR A 148 3.50 16.65 -8.65
CA THR A 148 4.64 16.06 -7.92
C THR A 148 4.80 14.56 -8.23
N LYS A 149 6.05 14.04 -8.17
CA LYS A 149 6.30 12.61 -8.41
C LYS A 149 5.49 11.71 -7.47
N VAL A 150 5.32 12.12 -6.22
CA VAL A 150 4.53 11.39 -5.20
C VAL A 150 3.05 11.34 -5.57
N SER A 151 2.45 12.46 -5.97
CA SER A 151 1.03 12.50 -6.33
C SER A 151 0.74 11.65 -7.57
N LYS A 152 1.61 11.72 -8.59
CA LYS A 152 1.54 10.83 -9.75
C LYS A 152 1.58 9.36 -9.36
N ALA A 153 2.49 8.99 -8.46
CA ALA A 153 2.65 7.60 -8.05
C ALA A 153 1.43 7.10 -7.26
N VAL A 154 0.86 7.94 -6.39
CA VAL A 154 -0.38 7.68 -5.64
C VAL A 154 -1.59 7.53 -6.58
N VAL A 155 -1.73 8.39 -7.60
CA VAL A 155 -2.80 8.24 -8.60
C VAL A 155 -2.60 6.99 -9.44
N ARG A 156 -1.36 6.70 -9.83
CA ARG A 156 -1.03 5.53 -10.65
C ARG A 156 -1.42 4.23 -9.96
N ILE A 157 -1.08 4.05 -8.68
CA ILE A 157 -1.44 2.82 -7.95
C ILE A 157 -2.95 2.67 -7.78
N GLN A 158 -3.69 3.76 -7.52
CA GLN A 158 -5.16 3.72 -7.45
C GLN A 158 -5.79 3.37 -8.80
N THR A 159 -5.20 3.82 -9.92
CA THR A 159 -5.66 3.45 -11.27
C THR A 159 -5.42 1.97 -11.57
N LEU A 160 -4.33 1.39 -11.05
CA LEU A 160 -4.00 -0.02 -11.22
C LEU A 160 -4.80 -0.96 -10.31
N LEU A 161 -5.35 -0.44 -9.22
CA LEU A 161 -6.13 -1.18 -8.21
C LEU A 161 -7.49 -0.49 -7.98
N PRO A 162 -8.38 -0.44 -8.98
CA PRO A 162 -9.59 0.39 -8.96
C PRO A 162 -10.66 -0.07 -7.96
N LYS A 163 -10.59 -1.33 -7.52
CA LYS A 163 -11.52 -1.97 -6.58
C LYS A 163 -11.08 -1.88 -5.12
N ALA A 164 -9.89 -1.34 -4.85
CA ALA A 164 -9.29 -1.21 -3.54
C ALA A 164 -9.97 -0.16 -2.65
#